data_AF-A0A841C984-F1
#
_entry.id   AF-A0A841C984-F1
#
_cell.length_a   1.000
_cell.length_b   1.000
_cell.length_c   1.000
_cell.angle_alpha   90.00
_cell.angle_beta   90.00
_cell.angle_gamma   90.00
#
_symmetry.space_group_name_H-M   'P 1'
#
loop_
_entity.id
_entity.type
_entity.pdbx_description
1 polymer ?
#
loop_
_entity_poly.entity_id
_entity_poly.type
_entity_poly.pdbx_seq_one_letter_code
_entity_poly.pdbx_strand_id
1 'polypeptide(L)'
;MTRPQVAALLTACAAVLVTVAGMAFAWSLRPPAPAPQSVEPPPDELRCGATACQPVVKQDVGKDAVELLVGQGSGRIRINGASGRYIFELTIASSGAAITDRSLECVDAEVAVCLVRGAVGNEVWGEVLVRRANAWSRAQLPYVSSGAYLGLHDVNADAVADVVAVQRACASGVDCPRRFAQVFSLVGTKTELGCTAVVNHQDQLPGWPDVSPGAGQLRSCGR
;
A
#
# COMPACT_ATOMS: atom_id res chain seq x y z
N MET A 1 -27.80 75.73 19.23
CA MET A 1 -26.43 75.30 18.86
C MET A 1 -25.65 75.07 20.15
N THR A 2 -25.60 73.83 20.63
CA THR A 2 -24.93 73.43 21.86
C THR A 2 -23.53 72.91 21.53
N ARG A 3 -22.49 73.68 21.90
CA ARG A 3 -21.07 73.29 21.79
C ARG A 3 -20.85 71.96 22.54
N PRO A 4 -20.32 70.90 21.91
CA PRO A 4 -19.90 69.73 22.66
C PRO A 4 -18.81 70.16 23.65
N GLN A 5 -19.00 69.79 24.92
CA GLN A 5 -18.11 70.18 26.01
C GLN A 5 -16.72 69.60 25.72
N VAL A 6 -15.70 70.47 25.65
CA VAL A 6 -14.29 70.16 25.35
C VAL A 6 -13.77 68.93 26.13
N ALA A 7 -14.32 68.69 27.33
CA ALA A 7 -14.06 67.51 28.15
C ALA A 7 -14.34 66.18 27.43
N ALA A 8 -15.44 66.03 26.69
CA ALA A 8 -15.77 64.79 26.01
C ALA A 8 -14.79 64.48 24.86
N LEU A 9 -14.31 65.52 24.18
CA LEU A 9 -13.33 65.38 23.11
C LEU A 9 -11.96 64.95 23.65
N LEU A 10 -11.55 65.54 24.79
CA LEU A 10 -10.29 65.20 25.45
C LEU A 10 -10.28 63.74 25.94
N THR A 11 -11.38 63.28 26.54
CA THR A 11 -11.49 61.89 27.01
C THR A 11 -11.45 60.89 25.85
N ALA A 12 -12.12 61.20 24.73
CA ALA A 12 -12.09 60.36 23.55
C ALA A 12 -10.68 60.27 22.94
N CYS A 13 -9.96 61.39 22.84
CA CYS A 13 -8.58 61.41 22.36
C CYS A 13 -7.63 60.62 23.28
N ALA A 14 -7.79 60.75 24.60
CA ALA A 14 -6.99 59.99 25.56
C ALA A 14 -7.22 58.47 25.43
N ALA A 15 -8.46 58.03 25.25
CA ALA A 15 -8.79 56.61 25.08
C ALA A 15 -8.16 56.00 23.82
N VAL A 16 -8.18 56.75 22.70
CA VAL A 16 -7.55 56.33 21.44
C VAL A 16 -6.02 56.24 21.59
N LEU A 17 -5.40 57.22 22.25
CA LEU A 17 -3.95 57.20 22.44
C LEU A 17 -3.49 56.03 23.31
N VAL A 18 -4.22 55.71 24.37
CA VAL A 18 -3.90 54.58 25.24
C VAL A 18 -4.05 53.25 24.50
N THR A 19 -5.08 53.09 23.66
CA THR A 19 -5.27 51.87 22.87
C THR A 19 -4.19 51.68 21.81
N VAL A 20 -3.81 52.75 21.10
CA VAL A 20 -2.72 52.70 20.11
C VAL A 20 -1.38 52.39 20.77
N ALA A 21 -1.07 53.04 21.90
CA ALA A 21 0.16 52.78 22.65
C ALA A 21 0.22 51.34 23.18
N GLY A 22 -0.90 50.81 23.69
CA GLY A 22 -1.00 49.43 24.15
C GLY A 22 -0.76 48.41 23.03
N MET A 23 -1.33 48.63 21.84
CA MET A 23 -1.11 47.76 20.68
C MET A 23 0.33 47.80 20.19
N ALA A 24 0.95 48.98 20.12
CA ALA A 24 2.35 49.12 19.74
C ALA A 24 3.29 48.41 20.73
N PHE A 25 3.01 48.53 22.02
CA PHE A 25 3.79 47.87 23.06
C PHE A 25 3.65 46.34 23.02
N ALA A 26 2.44 45.83 22.82
CA ALA A 26 2.18 44.40 22.64
C ALA A 26 2.87 43.83 21.39
N TRP A 27 2.92 44.60 20.30
CA TRP A 27 3.64 44.20 19.09
C TRP A 27 5.15 44.18 19.29
N SER A 28 5.72 45.16 20.01
CA SER A 28 7.16 45.21 20.34
C SER A 28 7.60 44.04 21.22
N LEU A 29 6.73 43.60 22.13
CA LEU A 29 7.00 42.44 23.00
C LEU A 29 6.75 41.10 22.32
N ARG A 30 6.29 41.07 21.06
CA ARG A 30 6.07 39.81 20.34
C ARG A 30 7.43 39.17 20.07
N PRO A 31 7.74 38.01 20.68
CA PRO A 31 8.99 37.32 20.39
C PRO A 31 9.05 36.99 18.89
N PRO A 32 10.22 37.09 18.24
CA PRO A 32 10.36 36.60 16.87
C PRO A 32 9.90 35.15 16.83
N ALA A 33 9.08 34.80 15.82
CA ALA A 33 8.68 33.42 15.63
C ALA A 33 9.96 32.56 15.55
N PRO A 34 10.05 31.46 16.31
CA PRO A 34 11.19 30.57 16.19
C PRO A 34 11.30 30.16 14.71
N ALA A 35 12.51 30.31 14.15
CA ALA A 35 12.78 29.84 12.80
C ALA A 35 12.31 28.38 12.69
N PRO A 36 11.72 27.95 11.56
CA PRO A 36 11.37 26.56 11.38
C PRO A 36 12.66 25.75 11.57
N GLN A 37 12.73 25.02 12.68
CA GLN A 37 13.79 24.07 12.90
C GLN A 37 13.70 23.10 11.74
N SER A 38 14.72 23.09 10.89
CA SER A 38 14.92 22.00 9.96
C SER A 38 15.22 20.79 10.83
N VAL A 39 14.17 20.10 11.27
CA VAL A 39 14.28 18.76 11.84
C VAL A 39 14.83 17.94 10.69
N GLU A 40 16.11 17.64 10.76
CA GLU A 40 16.71 16.63 9.91
C GLU A 40 15.86 15.38 10.10
N PRO A 41 15.22 14.86 9.04
CA PRO A 41 14.37 13.68 9.17
C PRO A 41 15.23 12.58 9.79
N PRO A 42 14.72 11.84 10.80
CA PRO A 42 15.49 10.76 11.40
C PRO A 42 16.04 9.86 10.28
N PRO A 43 17.26 9.31 10.42
CA PRO A 43 17.93 8.56 9.34
C PRO A 43 17.15 7.33 8.82
N ASP A 44 16.05 6.98 9.48
CA ASP A 44 15.11 5.92 9.09
C ASP A 44 13.78 6.41 8.47
N GLU A 45 13.63 7.71 8.25
CA GLU A 45 12.43 8.29 7.63
C GLU A 45 12.47 8.08 6.12
N LEU A 46 11.82 7.00 5.70
CA LEU A 46 11.65 6.71 4.29
C LEU A 46 10.75 7.76 3.62
N ARG A 47 11.11 8.10 2.40
CA ARG A 47 10.36 9.00 1.53
C ARG A 47 9.58 8.19 0.51
N CYS A 48 8.29 8.49 0.41
CA CYS A 48 7.36 7.93 -0.55
C CYS A 48 6.89 9.09 -1.43
N GLY A 49 7.74 9.44 -2.41
CA GLY A 49 7.56 10.61 -3.26
C GLY A 49 8.05 11.86 -2.56
N ALA A 50 7.23 12.91 -2.55
CA ALA A 50 7.55 14.17 -1.87
C ALA A 50 7.34 14.09 -0.34
N THR A 51 6.61 13.09 0.16
CA THR A 51 6.17 13.01 1.56
C THR A 51 6.85 11.88 2.33
N ALA A 52 6.68 11.90 3.65
CA ALA A 52 7.03 10.78 4.52
C ALA A 52 6.25 9.55 4.10
N CYS A 53 6.92 8.41 4.10
CA CYS A 53 6.24 7.12 4.04
C CYS A 53 5.42 6.91 5.32
N GLN A 54 4.13 6.63 5.17
CA GLN A 54 3.23 6.26 6.25
C GLN A 54 2.98 4.76 6.21
N PRO A 55 2.99 4.07 7.37
CA PRO A 55 2.69 2.64 7.42
C PRO A 55 1.21 2.38 7.18
N VAL A 56 0.93 1.33 6.41
CA VAL A 56 -0.43 0.89 6.09
C VAL A 56 -0.75 -0.43 6.78
N VAL A 57 0.13 -1.41 6.59
CA VAL A 57 -0.03 -2.76 7.15
C VAL A 57 1.34 -3.36 7.43
N LYS A 58 1.42 -4.14 8.50
CA LYS A 58 2.59 -4.90 8.91
C LYS A 58 2.17 -6.34 9.18
N GLN A 59 2.97 -7.29 8.72
CA GLN A 59 2.83 -8.70 9.05
C GLN A 59 4.18 -9.28 9.44
N ASP A 60 4.19 -10.11 10.49
CA ASP A 60 5.39 -10.83 10.91
C ASP A 60 5.49 -12.17 10.15
N VAL A 61 6.70 -12.50 9.69
CA VAL A 61 7.05 -13.69 8.91
C VAL A 61 8.29 -14.33 9.52
N GLY A 62 8.07 -15.29 10.42
CA GLY A 62 9.12 -15.83 11.29
C GLY A 62 9.67 -14.75 12.22
N LYS A 63 10.93 -14.37 12.02
CA LYS A 63 11.60 -13.30 12.79
C LYS A 63 11.76 -11.99 12.02
N ASP A 64 11.12 -11.88 10.86
CA ASP A 64 11.10 -10.68 10.04
C ASP A 64 9.73 -10.00 10.14
N ALA A 65 9.72 -8.67 10.08
CA ALA A 65 8.55 -7.84 9.97
C ALA A 65 8.49 -7.26 8.56
N VAL A 66 7.45 -7.60 7.79
CA VAL A 66 7.18 -7.05 6.45
C VAL A 66 6.12 -5.97 6.57
N GLU A 67 6.43 -4.77 6.08
CA GLU A 67 5.60 -3.59 6.26
C GLU A 67 5.41 -2.85 4.94
N LEU A 68 4.16 -2.53 4.62
CA LEU A 68 3.81 -1.67 3.49
C LEU A 68 3.75 -0.23 3.94
N LEU A 69 4.46 0.62 3.21
CA LEU A 69 4.53 2.04 3.44
C LEU A 69 4.07 2.78 2.19
N VAL A 70 3.27 3.82 2.34
CA VAL A 70 2.76 4.62 1.22
C VAL A 70 2.92 6.11 1.47
N GLY A 71 2.97 6.90 0.40
CA GLY A 71 2.94 8.36 0.43
C GLY A 71 2.26 8.90 -0.81
N GLN A 72 2.59 10.12 -1.21
CA GLN A 72 2.01 10.70 -2.43
C GLN A 72 2.50 9.97 -3.69
N GLY A 73 1.64 9.12 -4.25
CA GLY A 73 1.81 8.48 -5.56
C GLY A 73 2.91 7.41 -5.64
N SER A 74 3.45 6.97 -4.50
CA SER A 74 4.47 5.92 -4.45
C SER A 74 4.44 5.21 -3.10
N GLY A 75 5.07 4.04 -3.05
CA GLY A 75 5.21 3.29 -1.81
C GLY A 75 6.55 2.58 -1.69
N ARG A 76 6.76 1.97 -0.52
CA ARG A 76 7.90 1.14 -0.19
C ARG A 76 7.42 -0.10 0.55
N ILE A 77 8.13 -1.21 0.38
CA ILE A 77 8.03 -2.37 1.27
C ILE A 77 9.27 -2.37 2.12
N ARG A 78 9.10 -2.29 3.45
CA ARG A 78 10.18 -2.35 4.42
C ARG A 78 10.15 -3.72 5.09
N ILE A 79 11.32 -4.37 5.14
CA ILE A 79 11.50 -5.61 5.88
C ILE A 79 12.63 -5.42 6.87
N ASN A 80 12.35 -5.71 8.15
CA ASN A 80 13.35 -5.66 9.21
C ASN A 80 13.27 -6.94 10.03
N GLY A 81 14.42 -7.51 10.42
CA GLY A 81 14.43 -8.66 11.32
C GLY A 81 15.72 -9.45 11.26
N ALA A 82 15.61 -10.75 11.53
CA ALA A 82 16.76 -11.66 11.53
C ALA A 82 17.42 -11.81 10.14
N SER A 83 16.67 -11.63 9.06
CA SER A 83 17.19 -11.65 7.69
C SER A 83 17.97 -10.38 7.32
N GLY A 84 17.91 -9.34 8.16
CA GLY A 84 18.50 -8.02 7.91
C GLY A 84 17.45 -6.96 7.56
N ARG A 85 17.90 -5.89 6.90
CA ARG A 85 17.05 -4.77 6.48
C ARG A 85 16.95 -4.74 4.96
N TYR A 86 15.73 -4.84 4.44
CA TYR A 86 15.43 -4.71 3.01
C TYR A 86 14.42 -3.59 2.78
N ILE A 87 14.59 -2.88 1.68
CA ILE A 87 13.67 -1.83 1.24
C ILE A 87 13.45 -2.04 -0.25
N PHE A 88 12.21 -2.28 -0.63
CA PHE A 88 11.79 -2.41 -2.02
C PHE A 88 10.87 -1.24 -2.38
N GLU A 89 10.92 -0.80 -3.63
CA GLU A 89 9.92 0.14 -4.16
C GLU A 89 8.59 -0.59 -4.38
N LEU A 90 7.47 -0.09 -3.85
CA LEU A 90 6.15 -0.67 -4.12
C LEU A 90 5.69 -0.24 -5.51
N THR A 91 5.92 -1.07 -6.51
CA THR A 91 5.74 -0.72 -7.93
C THR A 91 4.26 -0.61 -8.30
N ILE A 92 3.41 -1.46 -7.74
CA ILE A 92 1.96 -1.40 -8.00
C ILE A 92 1.34 -0.08 -7.49
N ALA A 93 1.86 0.50 -6.40
CA ALA A 93 1.39 1.81 -5.91
C ALA A 93 1.74 2.94 -6.89
N SER A 94 2.94 2.89 -7.49
CA SER A 94 3.34 3.82 -8.56
C SER A 94 2.49 3.66 -9.82
N SER A 95 1.88 2.49 -10.04
CA SER A 95 0.88 2.24 -11.09
C SER A 95 -0.55 2.63 -10.71
N GLY A 96 -0.77 3.25 -9.55
CA GLY A 96 -2.08 3.71 -9.09
C GLY A 96 -2.89 2.66 -8.33
N ALA A 97 -2.29 1.55 -7.90
CA ALA A 97 -2.99 0.56 -7.09
C ALA A 97 -3.37 1.14 -5.73
N ALA A 98 -4.63 0.93 -5.33
CA ALA A 98 -5.09 1.27 -4.00
C ALA A 98 -4.51 0.28 -2.97
N ILE A 99 -3.66 0.79 -2.07
CA ILE A 99 -3.02 0.00 -1.01
C ILE A 99 -3.75 0.23 0.31
N THR A 100 -4.19 -0.85 0.94
CA THR A 100 -4.95 -0.83 2.20
C THR A 100 -4.38 -1.81 3.22
N ASP A 101 -5.03 -1.92 4.38
CA ASP A 101 -4.77 -2.91 5.42
C ASP A 101 -4.85 -4.38 4.95
N ARG A 102 -5.53 -4.64 3.82
CA ARG A 102 -5.71 -5.98 3.21
C ARG A 102 -4.79 -6.24 2.01
N SER A 103 -3.86 -5.31 1.76
CA SER A 103 -2.93 -5.38 0.63
C SER A 103 -1.72 -6.29 0.89
N LEU A 104 -1.51 -6.76 2.12
CA LEU A 104 -0.40 -7.66 2.44
C LEU A 104 -0.93 -9.03 2.85
N GLU A 105 -0.40 -10.07 2.23
CA GLU A 105 -0.61 -11.46 2.61
C GLU A 105 0.72 -12.19 2.58
N CYS A 106 1.15 -12.70 3.73
CA CYS A 106 2.37 -13.50 3.82
C CYS A 106 2.11 -14.91 4.35
N VAL A 107 2.87 -15.87 3.81
CA VAL A 107 2.97 -17.25 4.28
C VAL A 107 4.37 -17.46 4.84
N ASP A 108 4.45 -17.81 6.13
CA ASP A 108 5.70 -18.14 6.80
C ASP A 108 6.03 -19.63 6.62
N ALA A 109 7.13 -19.90 5.94
CA ALA A 109 7.64 -21.22 5.64
C ALA A 109 9.17 -21.17 5.45
N GLU A 110 9.80 -22.31 5.15
CA GLU A 110 11.22 -22.37 4.80
C GLU A 110 11.54 -21.43 3.63
N VAL A 111 10.67 -21.44 2.61
CA VAL A 111 10.60 -20.40 1.58
C VAL A 111 9.39 -19.52 1.88
N ALA A 112 9.61 -18.41 2.57
CA ALA A 112 8.52 -17.51 2.90
C ALA A 112 8.12 -16.66 1.68
N VAL A 113 6.82 -16.40 1.54
CA VAL A 113 6.26 -15.66 0.41
C VAL A 113 5.36 -14.57 0.94
N CYS A 114 5.51 -13.35 0.43
CA CYS A 114 4.58 -12.26 0.66
C CYS A 114 4.04 -11.75 -0.67
N LEU A 115 2.72 -11.75 -0.81
CA LEU A 115 1.99 -11.10 -1.87
C LEU A 115 1.56 -9.72 -1.38
N VAL A 116 1.95 -8.71 -2.15
CA VAL A 116 1.43 -7.35 -2.01
C VAL A 116 0.45 -7.11 -3.14
N ARG A 117 -0.77 -6.67 -2.86
CA ARG A 117 -1.83 -6.50 -3.86
C ARG A 117 -2.63 -5.21 -3.67
N GLY A 118 -3.16 -4.69 -4.76
CA GLY A 118 -4.04 -3.52 -4.73
C GLY A 118 -4.91 -3.41 -5.98
N ALA A 119 -6.04 -2.73 -5.87
CA ALA A 119 -6.98 -2.55 -6.97
C ALA A 119 -6.50 -1.44 -7.92
N VAL A 120 -6.53 -1.71 -9.24
CA VAL A 120 -6.28 -0.76 -10.32
C VAL A 120 -7.46 -0.84 -11.28
N GLY A 121 -8.38 0.13 -11.21
CA GLY A 121 -9.63 0.07 -11.96
C GLY A 121 -10.45 -1.19 -11.60
N ASN A 122 -10.67 -2.08 -12.59
CA ASN A 122 -11.41 -3.34 -12.42
C ASN A 122 -10.49 -4.56 -12.28
N GLU A 123 -9.20 -4.35 -12.03
CA GLU A 123 -8.20 -5.40 -11.87
C GLU A 123 -7.57 -5.33 -10.48
N VAL A 124 -6.97 -6.44 -10.05
CA VAL A 124 -6.11 -6.48 -8.88
C VAL A 124 -4.70 -6.78 -9.35
N TRP A 125 -3.77 -5.87 -9.06
CA TRP A 125 -2.36 -6.00 -9.39
C TRP A 125 -1.61 -6.43 -8.14
N GLY A 126 -0.59 -7.26 -8.30
CA GLY A 126 0.22 -7.71 -7.19
C GLY A 126 1.69 -7.87 -7.53
N GLU A 127 2.53 -7.72 -6.51
CA GLU A 127 3.96 -7.99 -6.56
C GLU A 127 4.31 -8.96 -5.44
N VAL A 128 5.27 -9.84 -5.69
CA VAL A 128 5.59 -10.92 -4.75
C VAL A 128 7.03 -10.80 -4.29
N LEU A 129 7.23 -10.98 -2.99
CA LEU A 129 8.52 -11.09 -2.34
C LEU A 129 8.72 -12.51 -1.82
N VAL A 130 9.92 -13.03 -1.99
CA VAL A 130 10.29 -14.39 -1.58
C VAL A 130 11.54 -14.33 -0.71
N ARG A 131 11.47 -14.95 0.47
CA ARG A 131 12.62 -15.19 1.35
C ARG A 131 13.20 -16.58 1.08
N ARG A 132 14.47 -16.64 0.68
CA ARG A 132 15.23 -17.90 0.57
C ARG A 132 16.56 -17.74 1.30
N ALA A 133 16.93 -18.73 2.10
CA ALA A 133 18.20 -18.70 2.84
C ALA A 133 18.45 -17.35 3.58
N ASN A 134 17.41 -16.83 4.25
CA ASN A 134 17.41 -15.54 4.95
C ASN A 134 17.66 -14.29 4.08
N ALA A 135 17.48 -14.39 2.76
CA ALA A 135 17.54 -13.26 1.84
C ALA A 135 16.19 -13.01 1.17
N TRP A 136 15.72 -11.77 1.24
CA TRP A 136 14.49 -11.35 0.56
C TRP A 136 14.80 -10.87 -0.85
N SER A 137 13.95 -11.28 -1.79
CA SER A 137 14.05 -10.92 -3.21
C SER A 137 12.67 -10.75 -3.82
N ARG A 138 12.57 -10.04 -4.95
CA ARG A 138 11.32 -9.87 -5.68
C ARG A 138 11.16 -10.98 -6.72
N ALA A 139 9.97 -11.57 -6.82
CA ALA A 139 9.62 -12.46 -7.92
C ALA A 139 9.42 -11.67 -9.23
N GLN A 140 9.61 -12.31 -10.38
CA GLN A 140 9.51 -11.60 -11.66
C GLN A 140 8.07 -11.22 -12.02
N LEU A 141 7.91 -10.02 -12.57
CA LEU A 141 6.67 -9.40 -13.08
C LEU A 141 5.59 -9.09 -12.03
N PRO A 142 4.72 -8.09 -12.30
CA PRO A 142 3.47 -7.94 -11.57
C PRO A 142 2.50 -9.06 -11.97
N TYR A 143 1.80 -9.61 -10.99
CA TYR A 143 0.70 -10.54 -11.18
C TYR A 143 -0.60 -9.75 -11.31
N VAL A 144 -1.43 -10.08 -12.29
CA VAL A 144 -2.68 -9.35 -12.53
C VAL A 144 -3.85 -10.32 -12.45
N SER A 145 -4.92 -9.91 -11.78
CA SER A 145 -6.19 -10.61 -11.70
C SER A 145 -7.29 -9.72 -12.28
N SER A 146 -7.93 -10.18 -13.33
CA SER A 146 -9.10 -9.50 -13.91
C SER A 146 -10.43 -9.89 -13.24
N GLY A 147 -10.42 -10.89 -12.35
CA GLY A 147 -11.59 -11.44 -11.67
C GLY A 147 -11.65 -11.15 -10.16
N ALA A 148 -11.03 -10.05 -9.72
CA ALA A 148 -11.08 -9.52 -8.35
C ALA A 148 -10.44 -10.36 -7.23
N TYR A 149 -9.92 -11.56 -7.52
CA TYR A 149 -9.20 -12.38 -6.55
C TYR A 149 -7.75 -12.59 -6.98
N LEU A 150 -6.81 -12.25 -6.10
CA LEU A 150 -5.38 -12.52 -6.23
C LEU A 150 -4.87 -12.89 -4.84
N GLY A 151 -4.40 -14.12 -4.63
CA GLY A 151 -4.02 -14.66 -3.32
C GLY A 151 -2.87 -15.65 -3.38
N LEU A 152 -2.47 -16.18 -2.22
CA LEU A 152 -1.45 -17.21 -2.10
C LEU A 152 -2.06 -18.56 -1.71
N HIS A 153 -1.60 -19.64 -2.34
CA HIS A 153 -1.95 -21.02 -1.97
C HIS A 153 -0.86 -21.98 -2.42
N ASP A 154 -0.50 -22.97 -1.59
CA ASP A 154 0.39 -24.07 -2.01
C ASP A 154 -0.43 -25.09 -2.81
N VAL A 155 -0.42 -24.96 -4.15
CA VAL A 155 -1.32 -25.71 -5.04
C VAL A 155 -0.77 -27.10 -5.37
N ASN A 156 0.56 -27.21 -5.45
CA ASN A 156 1.27 -28.44 -5.82
C ASN A 156 1.83 -29.22 -4.61
N ALA A 157 1.59 -28.74 -3.39
CA ALA A 157 2.04 -29.31 -2.13
C ALA A 157 3.57 -29.43 -2.03
N ASP A 158 4.30 -28.45 -2.58
CA ASP A 158 5.76 -28.38 -2.49
C ASP A 158 6.28 -27.56 -1.29
N ALA A 159 5.37 -27.15 -0.41
CA ALA A 159 5.60 -26.32 0.77
C ALA A 159 6.01 -24.87 0.45
N VAL A 160 5.82 -24.42 -0.79
CA VAL A 160 5.97 -23.02 -1.19
C VAL A 160 4.64 -22.51 -1.70
N ALA A 161 4.20 -21.35 -1.20
CA ALA A 161 2.96 -20.76 -1.68
C ALA A 161 3.09 -20.30 -3.15
N ASP A 162 2.12 -20.67 -3.97
CA ASP A 162 1.96 -20.22 -5.35
C ASP A 162 1.02 -19.00 -5.42
N VAL A 163 1.11 -18.23 -6.51
CA VAL A 163 0.20 -17.12 -6.77
C VAL A 163 -1.03 -17.64 -7.50
N VAL A 164 -2.22 -17.39 -6.93
CA VAL A 164 -3.50 -17.74 -7.53
C VAL A 164 -4.22 -16.47 -7.99
N ALA A 165 -4.36 -16.30 -9.30
CA ALA A 165 -5.03 -15.15 -9.92
C ALA A 165 -6.31 -15.59 -10.63
N VAL A 166 -7.46 -15.03 -10.25
CA VAL A 166 -8.71 -15.27 -10.97
C VAL A 166 -8.79 -14.39 -12.21
N GLN A 167 -9.02 -15.00 -13.36
CA GLN A 167 -9.18 -14.32 -14.64
C GLN A 167 -10.62 -14.38 -15.15
N ARG A 168 -11.00 -13.37 -15.91
CA ARG A 168 -12.21 -13.38 -16.73
C ARG A 168 -12.00 -14.20 -17.99
N ALA A 169 -12.97 -15.02 -18.35
CA ALA A 169 -12.99 -15.77 -19.61
C ALA A 169 -13.92 -15.11 -20.64
N CYS A 170 -13.62 -13.86 -20.98
CA CYS A 170 -14.32 -13.08 -22.02
C CYS A 170 -13.32 -12.33 -22.92
N ALA A 171 -13.84 -11.76 -24.00
CA ALA A 171 -13.10 -10.80 -24.81
C ALA A 171 -12.60 -9.62 -23.96
N SER A 172 -11.46 -9.05 -24.34
CA SER A 172 -10.88 -7.89 -23.66
C SER A 172 -11.87 -6.72 -23.60
N GLY A 173 -11.98 -6.08 -22.43
CA GLY A 173 -12.90 -4.96 -22.20
C GLY A 173 -14.37 -5.34 -21.99
N VAL A 174 -14.73 -6.62 -22.12
CA VAL A 174 -16.10 -7.10 -21.86
C VAL A 174 -16.18 -7.63 -20.44
N ASP A 175 -17.15 -7.13 -19.67
CA ASP A 175 -17.49 -7.74 -18.40
C ASP A 175 -18.45 -8.92 -18.62
N CYS A 176 -18.08 -10.08 -18.10
CA CYS A 176 -18.87 -11.30 -18.19
C CYS A 176 -18.76 -12.04 -16.85
N PRO A 177 -19.60 -13.04 -16.56
CA PRO A 177 -19.52 -13.78 -15.30
C PRO A 177 -18.53 -14.97 -15.33
N ARG A 178 -18.05 -15.36 -16.52
CA ARG A 178 -17.18 -16.53 -16.68
C ARG A 178 -15.79 -16.31 -16.08
N ARG A 179 -15.30 -17.26 -15.29
CA ARG A 179 -14.04 -17.16 -14.54
C ARG A 179 -13.19 -18.43 -14.64
N PHE A 180 -11.89 -18.30 -14.43
CA PHE A 180 -10.98 -19.41 -14.11
C PHE A 180 -9.88 -18.91 -13.18
N ALA A 181 -9.22 -19.81 -12.44
CA ALA A 181 -8.02 -19.47 -11.71
C ALA A 181 -6.79 -19.86 -12.53
N GLN A 182 -5.80 -18.96 -12.60
CA GLN A 182 -4.48 -19.17 -13.17
C GLN A 182 -3.47 -19.20 -12.03
N VAL A 183 -2.59 -20.20 -12.02
CA VAL A 183 -1.67 -20.48 -10.93
C VAL A 183 -0.24 -20.34 -11.41
N PHE A 184 0.56 -19.58 -10.66
CA PHE A 184 1.97 -19.35 -10.94
C PHE A 184 2.84 -19.83 -9.79
N SER A 185 3.84 -20.66 -10.09
CA SER A 185 4.79 -21.08 -9.08
C SER A 185 5.94 -20.11 -8.97
N LEU A 186 6.39 -19.92 -7.72
CA LEU A 186 7.54 -19.12 -7.38
C LEU A 186 8.83 -19.95 -7.30
N VAL A 187 8.71 -21.27 -7.47
CA VAL A 187 9.79 -22.26 -7.48
C VAL A 187 9.75 -23.11 -8.74
N GLY A 188 10.87 -23.77 -9.04
CA GLY A 188 10.96 -24.71 -10.15
C GLY A 188 11.16 -24.06 -11.51
N THR A 189 11.03 -24.88 -12.56
CA THR A 189 11.32 -24.48 -13.95
C THR A 189 10.09 -23.95 -14.69
N LYS A 190 8.88 -24.22 -14.18
CA LYS A 190 7.62 -23.74 -14.74
C LYS A 190 7.08 -22.61 -13.88
N THR A 191 7.06 -21.40 -14.43
CA THR A 191 6.49 -20.23 -13.77
C THR A 191 4.96 -20.25 -13.75
N GLU A 192 4.32 -20.90 -14.73
CA GLU A 192 2.87 -21.15 -14.76
C GLU A 192 2.61 -22.65 -14.51
N LEU A 193 1.89 -22.97 -13.43
CA LEU A 193 1.48 -24.35 -13.12
C LEU A 193 0.29 -24.78 -13.96
N GLY A 194 -0.61 -23.83 -14.25
CA GLY A 194 -1.75 -24.04 -15.13
C GLY A 194 -2.98 -23.25 -14.72
N CYS A 195 -4.11 -23.61 -15.34
CA CYS A 195 -5.40 -22.98 -15.14
C CYS A 195 -6.47 -24.00 -14.74
N THR A 196 -7.46 -23.60 -13.97
CA THR A 196 -8.64 -24.42 -13.69
C THR A 196 -9.56 -24.55 -14.92
N ALA A 197 -10.62 -25.34 -14.80
CA ALA A 197 -11.75 -25.25 -15.71
C ALA A 197 -12.37 -23.84 -15.69
N VAL A 198 -12.93 -23.40 -16.82
CA VAL A 198 -13.73 -22.17 -16.88
C VAL A 198 -15.10 -22.47 -16.28
N VAL A 199 -15.50 -21.66 -15.32
CA VAL A 199 -16.81 -21.72 -14.66
C VAL A 199 -17.67 -20.54 -15.08
N ASN A 200 -18.99 -20.64 -14.89
CA ASN A 200 -19.94 -19.60 -15.31
C ASN A 200 -20.12 -18.50 -14.25
N HIS A 201 -19.84 -18.82 -12.99
CA HIS A 201 -19.93 -17.91 -11.87
C HIS A 201 -18.74 -18.09 -10.93
N GLN A 202 -18.39 -17.03 -10.21
CA GLN A 202 -17.19 -16.99 -9.36
C GLN A 202 -17.27 -17.95 -8.16
N ASP A 203 -18.47 -18.18 -7.64
CA ASP A 203 -18.77 -19.11 -6.56
C ASP A 203 -18.56 -20.59 -6.91
N GLN A 204 -18.38 -20.89 -8.20
CA GLN A 204 -18.04 -22.22 -8.70
C GLN A 204 -16.53 -22.47 -8.75
N LEU A 205 -15.70 -21.47 -8.45
CA LEU A 205 -14.25 -21.65 -8.37
C LEU A 205 -13.90 -22.56 -7.18
N PRO A 206 -12.87 -23.42 -7.31
CA PRO A 206 -12.39 -24.23 -6.20
C PRO A 206 -12.01 -23.36 -4.99
N GLY A 207 -12.64 -23.61 -3.83
CA GLY A 207 -12.30 -22.94 -2.57
C GLY A 207 -12.92 -21.55 -2.34
N TRP A 208 -13.79 -21.07 -3.25
CA TRP A 208 -14.42 -19.74 -3.11
C TRP A 208 -15.00 -19.49 -1.69
N PRO A 209 -14.76 -18.33 -1.05
CA PRO A 209 -14.12 -17.11 -1.56
C PRO A 209 -12.58 -17.11 -1.60
N ASP A 210 -11.93 -18.04 -0.90
CA ASP A 210 -10.48 -18.16 -0.80
C ASP A 210 -9.98 -19.21 -1.80
N VAL A 211 -9.89 -18.78 -3.07
CA VAL A 211 -9.66 -19.67 -4.22
C VAL A 211 -8.39 -20.50 -4.04
N SER A 212 -8.57 -21.81 -3.87
CA SER A 212 -7.55 -22.78 -3.48
C SER A 212 -7.68 -24.04 -4.34
N PRO A 213 -7.32 -23.96 -5.63
CA PRO A 213 -7.35 -25.12 -6.51
C PRO A 213 -6.27 -26.13 -6.10
N GLY A 214 -6.55 -27.41 -6.24
CA GLY A 214 -5.54 -28.46 -6.14
C GLY A 214 -4.86 -28.73 -7.48
N ALA A 215 -3.63 -29.25 -7.46
CA ALA A 215 -2.85 -29.58 -8.67
C ALA A 215 -3.62 -30.43 -9.70
N GLY A 216 -4.43 -31.40 -9.27
CA GLY A 216 -5.23 -32.24 -10.16
C GLY A 216 -6.36 -31.52 -10.91
N GLN A 217 -6.66 -30.28 -10.54
CA GLN A 217 -7.64 -29.42 -11.21
C GLN A 217 -7.00 -28.50 -12.24
N LEU A 218 -5.66 -28.45 -12.29
CA LEU A 218 -4.93 -27.62 -13.24
C LEU A 218 -4.71 -28.34 -14.57
N ARG A 219 -4.86 -27.57 -15.64
CA ARG A 219 -4.53 -27.94 -17.02
C ARG A 219 -3.69 -26.83 -17.62
N SER A 220 -3.04 -27.09 -18.76
CA SER A 220 -2.39 -26.01 -19.51
C SER A 220 -3.38 -24.88 -19.77
N CYS A 221 -2.96 -23.64 -19.50
CA CYS A 221 -3.77 -22.48 -19.81
C CYS A 221 -3.96 -22.40 -21.33
N GLY A 222 -5.22 -22.40 -21.77
CA GLY A 222 -5.53 -22.18 -23.19
C GLY A 222 -5.15 -20.74 -23.55
N ARG A 223 -4.51 -20.55 -24.70
CA ARG A 223 -4.44 -19.23 -25.33
C ARG A 223 -5.80 -18.88 -25.93
#